data_AF-A0A920NBR2-F1
#
_entry.id   AF-A0A920NBR2-F1
#
_cell.length_a   1.000
_cell.length_b   1.000
_cell.length_c   1.000
_cell.angle_alpha   90.00
_cell.angle_beta   90.00
_cell.angle_gamma   90.00
#
_symmetry.space_group_name_H-M   'P 1'
#
loop_
_entity.id
_entity.type
_entity.pdbx_description
1 polymer ?
#
loop_
_entity_poly.entity_id
_entity_poly.type
_entity_poly.pdbx_seq_one_letter_code
_entity_poly.pdbx_strand_id
1 'polypeptide(L)'
;MKDLELIIPLSLEFTENVDEVGKSHARGYGFTFGAMGSVKNNFYKNAYARQGYGEAVDYVQRLWKEGRREEARDLVPVDIA
;
A
#
# COMPACT_ATOMS: atom_id res chain seq x y z
N MET A 1 25.65 14.97 12.43
CA MET A 1 24.78 14.26 11.47
C MET A 1 25.54 14.01 10.17
N LYS A 2 26.73 13.39 10.22
CA LYS A 2 27.58 13.14 9.03
C LYS A 2 27.79 11.66 8.72
N ASP A 3 27.28 10.76 9.57
CA ASP A 3 27.46 9.31 9.44
C ASP A 3 26.10 8.60 9.48
N LEU A 4 25.28 8.78 8.44
CA LEU A 4 24.03 8.04 8.24
C LEU A 4 24.09 7.35 6.88
N GLU A 5 24.10 6.02 6.88
CA GLU A 5 23.85 5.22 5.69
C GLU A 5 22.36 4.90 5.58
N LEU A 6 21.77 5.23 4.44
CA LEU A 6 20.39 4.93 4.12
C LEU A 6 20.35 3.66 3.27
N ILE A 7 19.64 2.64 3.76
CA ILE A 7 19.41 1.40 3.04
C ILE A 7 17.90 1.27 2.84
N ILE A 8 17.48 1.07 1.60
CA ILE A 8 16.09 0.82 1.24
C ILE A 8 16.03 -0.59 0.65
N PRO A 9 15.33 -1.53 1.30
CA PRO A 9 15.10 -2.85 0.70
C PRO A 9 14.21 -2.68 -0.53
N LEU A 10 14.58 -3.36 -1.61
CA LEU A 10 13.84 -3.40 -2.86
C LEU A 10 13.67 -4.85 -3.31
N SER A 11 12.49 -5.15 -3.85
CA SER A 11 12.18 -6.42 -4.50
C SER A 11 12.24 -6.23 -6.01
N LEU A 12 12.83 -7.19 -6.73
CA LEU A 12 12.88 -7.21 -8.19
C LEU A 12 12.34 -8.56 -8.68
N GLU A 13 11.46 -8.50 -9.68
CA GLU A 13 10.87 -9.67 -10.30
C GLU A 13 10.93 -9.52 -11.83
N PHE A 14 11.34 -10.58 -12.53
CA PHE A 14 11.35 -10.65 -13.98
C PHE A 14 10.12 -11.42 -14.46
N THR A 15 9.33 -10.83 -15.35
CA THR A 15 8.09 -11.41 -15.84
C THR A 15 7.81 -10.94 -17.26
N GLU A 16 7.04 -11.74 -18.02
CA GLU A 16 6.46 -11.34 -19.30
C GLU A 16 5.10 -10.62 -19.12
N ASN A 17 4.52 -10.66 -17.92
CA ASN A 17 3.24 -10.01 -17.58
C ASN A 17 3.40 -9.01 -16.43
N VAL A 18 3.80 -7.79 -16.77
CA VAL A 18 4.07 -6.71 -15.80
C VAL A 18 2.81 -6.24 -15.09
N ASP A 19 1.68 -6.15 -15.82
CA ASP A 19 0.43 -5.64 -15.26
C ASP A 19 -0.12 -6.56 -14.16
N GLU A 20 -0.08 -7.88 -14.38
CA GLU A 20 -0.51 -8.88 -13.40
C GLU A 20 0.37 -8.84 -12.15
N VAL A 21 1.69 -8.82 -12.32
CA VAL A 21 2.64 -8.79 -11.21
C VAL A 21 2.53 -7.49 -10.42
N GLY A 22 2.47 -6.34 -11.10
CA GLY A 22 2.24 -5.03 -10.47
C GLY A 22 0.94 -5.02 -9.67
N LYS A 23 -0.13 -5.62 -10.21
CA LYS A 23 -1.40 -5.73 -9.48
C LYS A 23 -1.29 -6.63 -8.24
N SER A 24 -0.59 -7.75 -8.35
CA SER A 24 -0.36 -8.66 -7.24
C SER A 24 0.41 -7.99 -6.09
N HIS A 25 1.47 -7.24 -6.41
CA HIS A 25 2.24 -6.45 -5.44
C HIS A 25 1.38 -5.38 -4.78
N ALA A 26 0.62 -4.61 -5.56
CA ALA A 26 -0.31 -3.60 -5.04
C ALA A 26 -1.33 -4.21 -4.07
N ARG A 27 -1.94 -5.36 -4.42
CA ARG A 27 -2.88 -6.10 -3.55
C ARG A 27 -2.27 -6.47 -2.20
N GLY A 28 -0.95 -6.59 -2.10
CA GLY A 28 -0.23 -6.84 -0.84
C GLY A 28 -0.41 -5.72 0.19
N TYR A 29 -0.51 -4.46 -0.25
CA TYR A 29 -0.62 -3.31 0.65
C TYR A 29 -2.01 -3.11 1.28
N GLY A 30 -3.03 -3.87 0.85
CA GLY A 30 -4.38 -3.75 1.43
C GLY A 30 -4.38 -3.95 2.96
N PHE A 31 -3.60 -4.92 3.46
CA PHE A 31 -3.42 -5.13 4.90
C PHE A 31 -2.70 -3.96 5.57
N THR A 32 -1.66 -3.43 4.92
CA THR A 32 -0.88 -2.29 5.42
C THR A 32 -1.75 -1.06 5.61
N PHE A 33 -2.61 -0.74 4.65
CA PHE A 33 -3.50 0.43 4.73
C PHE A 33 -4.73 0.19 5.62
N GLY A 34 -5.23 -1.03 5.66
CA GLY A 34 -6.45 -1.38 6.38
C GLY A 34 -6.28 -1.79 7.84
N ALA A 35 -5.21 -2.51 8.18
CA ALA A 35 -5.10 -3.25 9.45
C ALA A 35 -3.94 -2.82 10.36
N MET A 36 -2.85 -2.27 9.83
CA MET A 36 -1.62 -1.98 10.60
C MET A 36 -1.69 -0.69 11.44
N GLY A 37 -2.88 -0.32 11.89
CA GLY A 37 -3.11 0.85 12.73
C GLY A 37 -4.57 1.02 13.10
N SER A 38 -4.86 2.11 13.79
CA SER A 38 -6.24 2.51 14.06
C SER A 38 -6.83 3.27 12.86
N VAL A 39 -8.15 3.43 12.83
CA VAL A 39 -8.83 4.25 11.80
C VAL A 39 -8.28 5.68 11.76
N LYS A 40 -8.02 6.27 12.93
CA LYS A 40 -7.48 7.62 13.04
C LYS A 40 -5.97 7.69 12.80
N ASN A 41 -5.24 6.66 13.22
CA ASN A 41 -3.78 6.62 13.18
C ASN A 41 -3.29 5.30 12.61
N ASN A 42 -3.09 5.27 11.29
CA ASN A 42 -2.31 4.25 10.59
C ASN A 42 -1.11 4.95 9.95
N PHE A 43 0.09 4.70 10.48
CA PHE A 43 1.32 5.35 10.04
C PHE A 43 1.61 5.14 8.55
N TYR A 44 1.47 3.90 8.07
CA TYR A 44 1.76 3.53 6.69
C TYR A 44 0.80 4.21 5.73
N LYS A 45 -0.50 4.08 5.98
CA LYS A 45 -1.55 4.77 5.22
C LYS A 45 -1.26 6.29 5.15
N ASN A 46 -0.96 6.91 6.29
CA ASN A 46 -0.68 8.35 6.35
C ASN A 46 0.60 8.73 5.58
N ALA A 47 1.60 7.83 5.51
CA ALA A 47 2.80 8.05 4.72
C ALA A 47 2.51 8.09 3.21
N TYR A 48 1.65 7.19 2.71
CA TYR A 48 1.24 7.18 1.31
C TYR A 48 0.24 8.30 0.99
N ALA A 49 -0.62 8.69 1.94
CA ALA A 49 -1.48 9.86 1.77
C ALA A 49 -0.68 11.14 1.50
N ARG A 50 0.45 11.34 2.21
CA ARG A 50 1.36 12.48 1.98
C ARG A 50 2.08 12.44 0.62
N GLN A 51 2.09 11.30 -0.05
CA GLN A 51 2.68 11.13 -1.38
C GLN A 51 1.65 11.35 -2.51
N GLY A 52 0.40 11.70 -2.17
CA GLY A 52 -0.66 11.98 -3.16
C GLY A 52 -1.76 10.92 -3.23
N TYR A 53 -1.62 9.78 -2.53
CA TYR A 53 -2.57 8.67 -2.59
C TYR A 53 -3.71 8.74 -1.57
N GLY A 54 -3.98 9.92 -0.99
CA GLY A 54 -4.87 10.09 0.17
C GLY A 54 -6.25 9.44 -0.01
N GLU A 55 -6.95 9.78 -1.10
CA GLU A 55 -8.28 9.25 -1.39
C GLU A 55 -8.27 7.72 -1.55
N ALA A 56 -7.29 7.18 -2.28
CA ALA A 56 -7.18 5.75 -2.51
C ALA A 56 -6.97 4.98 -1.19
N VAL A 57 -6.02 5.42 -0.36
CA VAL A 57 -5.72 4.72 0.91
C VAL A 57 -6.83 4.90 1.95
N ASP A 58 -7.60 6.00 1.90
CA ASP A 58 -8.82 6.19 2.69
C ASP A 58 -9.90 5.17 2.28
N TYR A 59 -10.11 4.99 0.98
CA TYR A 59 -11.10 4.07 0.45
C TYR A 59 -10.76 2.61 0.78
N VAL A 60 -9.49 2.22 0.61
CA VAL A 60 -8.99 0.89 0.99
C VAL A 60 -9.20 0.65 2.49
N GLN A 61 -8.88 1.63 3.35
CA GLN A 61 -9.07 1.50 4.80
C GLN A 61 -10.56 1.33 5.14
N ARG A 62 -11.45 2.11 4.50
CA ARG A 62 -12.90 2.01 4.72
C ARG A 62 -13.44 0.62 4.41
N LEU A 63 -13.13 0.09 3.22
CA LEU A 63 -13.54 -1.25 2.82
C LEU A 63 -13.01 -2.34 3.75
N TRP A 64 -11.75 -2.20 4.18
CA TRP A 64 -11.16 -3.12 5.14
C TRP A 64 -11.93 -3.15 6.47
N LYS A 65 -12.36 -1.98 6.96
CA LYS A 65 -13.16 -1.85 8.19
C LYS A 65 -14.57 -2.41 8.04
N GLU A 66 -15.14 -2.34 6.84
CA GLU A 66 -16.42 -2.97 6.48
C GLU A 66 -16.32 -4.50 6.33
N GLY A 67 -15.12 -5.08 6.45
CA GLY A 67 -14.88 -6.52 6.26
C GLY A 67 -14.73 -6.93 4.80
N ARG A 68 -14.82 -5.99 3.85
CA ARG A 68 -14.68 -6.19 2.40
C ARG A 68 -13.20 -6.24 2.00
N ARG A 69 -12.47 -7.22 2.55
CA ARG A 69 -11.00 -7.27 2.48
C ARG A 69 -10.45 -7.51 1.07
N GLU A 70 -11.08 -8.37 0.28
CA GLU A 70 -10.62 -8.63 -1.09
C GLU A 70 -10.80 -7.40 -1.98
N GLU A 71 -11.94 -6.74 -1.89
CA GLU A 71 -12.19 -5.48 -2.60
C GLU A 71 -11.24 -4.37 -2.16
N ALA A 72 -10.92 -4.29 -0.87
CA ALA A 72 -9.91 -3.37 -0.36
C ALA A 72 -8.53 -3.62 -1.01
N ARG A 73 -8.15 -4.88 -1.25
CA ARG A 73 -6.90 -5.23 -1.93
C ARG A 73 -6.96 -4.90 -3.41
N ASP A 74 -8.09 -5.18 -4.07
CA ASP A 74 -8.32 -4.88 -5.48
C ASP A 74 -8.32 -3.40 -5.80
N LEU A 75 -8.57 -2.54 -4.82
CA LEU A 75 -8.57 -1.09 -5.03
C LEU A 75 -7.29 -0.40 -4.60
N VAL A 76 -6.26 -1.15 -4.20
CA VAL A 76 -4.93 -0.56 -4.09
C VAL A 76 -4.44 -0.18 -5.50
N PRO A 77 -4.04 1.09 -5.72
CA PRO A 77 -3.45 1.55 -6.97
C PRO A 77 -2.17 0.78 -7.32
N VAL A 78 -1.98 0.47 -8.61
CA VAL A 78 -0.81 -0.29 -9.09
C VAL A 78 0.49 0.52 -9.01
N ASP A 79 0.39 1.84 -9.17
CA ASP A 79 1.50 2.80 -9.09
C ASP A 79 2.05 3.04 -7.67
N ILE A 80 1.44 2.41 -6.65
CA ILE A 80 2.01 2.30 -5.30
C ILE A 80 3.09 1.20 -5.22
N ALA A 81 3.03 0.21 -6.12
CA ALA A 81 3.93 -0.94 -6.15
C ALA A 81 5.16 -0.70 -7.02
#